data_AF-A0ABD0QX08-F1
#
_entry.id   AF-A0ABD0QX08-F1
#
_cell.length_a   1.000
_cell.length_b   1.000
_cell.length_c   1.000
_cell.angle_alpha   90.00
_cell.angle_beta   90.00
_cell.angle_gamma   90.00
#
_symmetry.space_group_name_H-M   'P 1'
#
loop_
_entity.id
_entity.type
_entity.pdbx_description
1 polymer ?
#
loop_
_entity_poly.entity_id
_entity_poly.type
_entity_poly.pdbx_seq_one_letter_code
_entity_poly.pdbx_strand_id
1 'polypeptide(L)'
;AEDIDLHLRTLRRSIAAFEERSFTDLEPLIPALFHTLALIWTHSHFYCRPPRIVTLLTEFCNLLIDKASVYLIPEELFKMELEEGMDRVRKAIQVFWAFKRSFQQHRDKLIPTGPYSRPGLMVKPWDFSSELVFHRIDCIMERLHMIE
;
A
#
# COMPACT_ATOMS: atom_id res chain seq x y z
N ALA A 1 -18.81 17.34 -10.42
CA ALA A 1 -18.59 16.01 -11.05
C ALA A 1 -17.14 15.84 -11.53
N GLU A 2 -16.40 16.92 -11.79
CA GLU A 2 -15.02 16.89 -12.30
C GLU A 2 -13.96 16.40 -11.29
N ASP A 3 -14.08 16.74 -9.99
CA ASP A 3 -13.12 16.28 -8.97
C ASP A 3 -13.11 14.75 -8.82
N ILE A 4 -14.25 14.10 -9.01
CA ILE A 4 -14.40 12.64 -8.94
C ILE A 4 -13.63 11.99 -10.10
N ASP A 5 -13.76 12.55 -11.30
CA ASP A 5 -13.13 12.01 -12.51
C ASP A 5 -11.61 12.18 -12.46
N LEU A 6 -11.10 13.32 -11.98
CA LEU A 6 -9.66 13.55 -11.83
C LEU A 6 -9.03 12.58 -10.82
N HIS A 7 -9.63 12.41 -9.64
CA HIS A 7 -9.08 11.54 -8.60
C HIS A 7 -9.19 10.05 -8.96
N LEU A 8 -10.28 9.62 -9.58
CA LEU A 8 -10.43 8.26 -10.10
C LEU A 8 -9.44 7.96 -11.23
N ARG A 9 -9.16 8.93 -12.11
CA ARG A 9 -8.14 8.79 -13.17
C ARG A 9 -6.74 8.62 -12.58
N THR A 10 -6.38 9.42 -11.58
CA THR A 10 -5.06 9.29 -10.92
C THR A 10 -4.93 7.95 -10.22
N LEU A 11 -5.98 7.50 -9.51
CA LEU A 11 -5.99 6.19 -8.88
C LEU A 11 -5.90 5.05 -9.90
N ARG A 12 -6.61 5.13 -11.03
CA ARG A 12 -6.51 4.15 -12.13
C ARG A 12 -5.08 4.04 -12.67
N ARG A 13 -4.37 5.17 -12.82
CA ARG A 13 -2.97 5.15 -13.25
C ARG A 13 -2.08 4.46 -12.21
N SER A 14 -2.29 4.71 -10.92
CA SER A 14 -1.56 4.00 -9.86
C SER A 14 -1.86 2.51 -9.84
N ILE A 15 -3.13 2.11 -10.01
CA ILE A 15 -3.54 0.71 -10.09
C ILE A 15 -2.87 0.02 -11.28
N ALA A 16 -2.98 0.60 -12.49
CA ALA A 16 -2.34 0.06 -13.69
C ALA A 16 -0.82 -0.08 -13.51
N ALA A 17 -0.17 0.92 -12.91
CA ALA A 17 1.26 0.83 -12.62
C ALA A 17 1.61 -0.31 -11.64
N PHE A 18 0.77 -0.55 -10.63
CA PHE A 18 0.96 -1.69 -9.71
C PHE A 18 0.69 -3.03 -10.39
N GLU A 19 -0.31 -3.11 -11.27
CA GLU A 19 -0.67 -4.33 -12.01
C GLU A 19 0.39 -4.72 -13.04
N GLU A 20 0.91 -3.76 -13.81
CA GLU A 20 1.87 -4.00 -14.89
C GLU A 20 3.29 -4.31 -14.37
N ARG A 21 3.67 -3.79 -13.20
CA ARG A 21 5.04 -3.93 -12.68
C ARG A 21 5.27 -5.25 -11.96
N SER A 22 6.52 -5.70 -11.98
CA SER A 22 6.96 -6.85 -11.20
C SER A 22 6.87 -6.54 -9.70
N PHE A 23 6.72 -7.57 -8.87
CA PHE A 23 6.58 -7.40 -7.42
C PHE A 23 7.75 -6.64 -6.79
N THR A 24 8.98 -6.91 -7.25
CA THR A 24 10.21 -6.26 -6.76
C THR A 24 10.29 -4.77 -7.13
N ASP A 25 9.60 -4.35 -8.19
CA ASP A 25 9.58 -2.97 -8.67
C ASP A 25 8.47 -2.13 -8.02
N LEU A 26 7.64 -2.73 -7.14
CA LEU A 26 6.55 -2.01 -6.48
C LEU A 26 7.04 -1.09 -5.37
N GLU A 27 8.11 -1.47 -4.66
CA GLU A 27 8.68 -0.71 -3.54
C GLU A 27 8.83 0.81 -3.82
N PRO A 28 9.46 1.25 -4.92
CA PRO A 28 9.60 2.68 -5.22
C PRO A 28 8.27 3.40 -5.54
N LEU A 29 7.21 2.67 -5.93
CA LEU A 29 5.90 3.25 -6.28
C LEU A 29 5.02 3.48 -5.05
N ILE A 30 5.28 2.76 -3.96
CA ILE A 30 4.49 2.80 -2.73
C ILE A 30 4.37 4.22 -2.15
N PRO A 31 5.44 5.03 -2.01
CA PRO A 31 5.30 6.39 -1.49
C PRO A 31 4.39 7.27 -2.35
N ALA A 32 4.49 7.17 -3.68
CA ALA A 32 3.68 7.94 -4.61
C ALA A 32 2.19 7.53 -4.55
N LEU A 33 1.92 6.23 -4.36
CA LEU A 33 0.57 5.73 -4.12
C LEU A 33 -0.05 6.35 -2.86
N PHE A 34 0.65 6.29 -1.73
CA PHE A 34 0.13 6.83 -0.47
C PHE A 34 -0.02 8.36 -0.50
N HIS A 35 0.87 9.07 -1.19
CA HIS A 35 0.68 10.49 -1.44
C HIS A 35 -0.63 10.77 -2.20
N THR A 36 -0.90 9.99 -3.25
CA THR A 36 -2.14 10.10 -4.01
C THR A 36 -3.37 9.80 -3.14
N LEU A 37 -3.32 8.75 -2.31
CA LEU A 37 -4.41 8.42 -1.37
C LEU A 37 -4.65 9.53 -0.33
N ALA A 38 -3.59 10.13 0.20
CA ALA A 38 -3.68 11.28 1.11
C ALA A 38 -4.31 12.50 0.41
N LEU A 39 -3.92 12.80 -0.83
CA LEU A 39 -4.54 13.85 -1.63
C LEU A 39 -6.02 13.58 -1.89
N ILE A 40 -6.40 12.35 -2.24
CA ILE A 40 -7.81 11.98 -2.46
C ILE A 40 -8.60 12.17 -1.16
N TRP A 41 -8.03 11.77 -0.03
CA TRP A 41 -8.65 11.90 1.29
C TRP A 41 -8.91 13.36 1.69
N THR A 42 -7.95 14.26 1.44
CA THR A 42 -8.09 15.68 1.81
C THR A 42 -8.86 16.52 0.80
N HIS A 43 -8.93 16.12 -0.47
CA HIS A 43 -9.52 16.93 -1.53
C HIS A 43 -10.88 16.45 -2.03
N SER A 44 -11.25 15.19 -1.77
CA SER A 44 -12.52 14.67 -2.23
C SER A 44 -13.60 14.73 -1.15
N HIS A 45 -14.66 15.50 -1.43
CA HIS A 45 -15.88 15.53 -0.60
C HIS A 45 -16.62 14.19 -0.51
N PHE A 46 -16.35 13.26 -1.43
CA PHE A 46 -17.01 11.95 -1.53
C PHE A 46 -16.13 10.79 -1.07
N TYR A 47 -14.80 10.90 -1.16
CA TYR A 47 -13.85 9.87 -0.72
C TYR A 47 -13.26 10.11 0.67
N CYS A 48 -13.56 11.23 1.33
CA CYS A 48 -13.23 11.51 2.73
C CYS A 48 -14.03 10.68 3.76
N ARG A 49 -14.42 9.44 3.41
CA ARG A 49 -15.16 8.52 4.28
C ARG A 49 -14.29 7.31 4.62
N PRO A 50 -14.10 6.96 5.91
CA PRO A 50 -13.23 5.86 6.33
C PRO A 50 -13.46 4.54 5.59
N PRO A 51 -14.72 4.09 5.33
CA PRO A 51 -14.96 2.83 4.63
C PRO A 51 -14.33 2.78 3.23
N ARG A 52 -14.30 3.90 2.50
CA ARG A 52 -13.77 3.92 1.13
C ARG A 52 -12.24 3.82 1.10
N ILE A 53 -11.56 4.53 2.02
CA ILE A 53 -10.10 4.43 2.13
C ILE A 53 -9.69 3.04 2.62
N VAL A 54 -10.41 2.49 3.60
CA VAL A 54 -10.15 1.12 4.07
C VAL A 54 -10.29 0.14 2.90
N THR A 55 -11.40 0.17 2.14
CA THR A 55 -11.55 -0.69 0.95
C THR A 55 -10.41 -0.51 -0.05
N LEU A 56 -10.04 0.73 -0.40
CA LEU A 56 -8.94 0.96 -1.35
C LEU A 56 -7.61 0.38 -0.85
N LEU A 57 -7.27 0.62 0.42
CA LEU A 57 -6.06 0.07 1.01
C LEU A 57 -6.08 -1.46 1.05
N THR A 58 -7.24 -2.06 1.37
CA THR A 58 -7.43 -3.51 1.36
C THR A 58 -7.25 -4.08 -0.06
N GLU A 59 -7.77 -3.43 -1.10
CA GLU A 59 -7.56 -3.86 -2.49
C GLU A 59 -6.08 -3.81 -2.88
N PHE A 60 -5.34 -2.76 -2.49
CA PHE A 60 -3.89 -2.71 -2.71
C PHE A 60 -3.14 -3.79 -1.92
N CYS A 61 -3.59 -4.11 -0.69
CA CYS A 61 -3.03 -5.22 0.08
C CYS A 61 -3.28 -6.55 -0.62
N ASN A 62 -4.50 -6.79 -1.12
CA ASN A 62 -4.84 -8.00 -1.86
C ASN A 62 -3.95 -8.15 -3.10
N LEU A 63 -3.80 -7.09 -3.90
CA LEU A 63 -2.94 -7.09 -5.08
C LEU A 63 -1.47 -7.39 -4.72
N LEU A 64 -0.95 -6.81 -3.63
CA LEU A 64 0.40 -7.10 -3.15
C LEU A 64 0.57 -8.55 -2.72
N ILE A 65 -0.42 -9.11 -2.01
CA ILE A 65 -0.42 -10.50 -1.57
C ILE A 65 -0.44 -11.45 -2.77
N ASP A 66 -1.27 -11.18 -3.77
CA ASP A 66 -1.37 -12.01 -4.96
C ASP A 66 -0.05 -12.01 -5.73
N LYS A 67 0.56 -10.83 -5.90
CA LYS A 67 1.89 -10.70 -6.54
C LYS A 67 3.00 -11.36 -5.74
N ALA A 68 2.99 -11.22 -4.42
CA ALA A 68 3.96 -11.90 -3.55
C ALA A 68 3.82 -13.43 -3.65
N SER A 69 2.59 -13.94 -3.73
CA SER A 69 2.32 -15.38 -3.84
C SER A 69 2.84 -15.96 -5.15
N VAL A 70 2.77 -15.20 -6.24
CA VAL A 70 3.37 -15.57 -7.54
C VAL A 70 4.90 -15.41 -7.52
N TYR A 71 5.43 -14.45 -6.77
CA TYR A 71 6.87 -14.23 -6.65
C TYR A 71 7.58 -15.29 -5.78
N LEU A 72 6.89 -15.76 -4.73
CA LEU A 72 7.37 -16.73 -3.74
C LEU A 72 6.77 -18.12 -3.94
N ILE A 73 6.56 -18.54 -5.19
CA ILE A 73 6.06 -19.88 -5.50
C ILE A 73 7.03 -20.92 -4.90
N PRO A 74 6.57 -21.79 -3.98
CA PRO A 74 7.45 -22.73 -3.28
C PRO A 74 8.23 -23.63 -4.24
N GLU A 75 7.58 -24.13 -5.29
CA GLU A 75 8.19 -25.02 -6.28
C GLU A 75 9.36 -24.35 -7.02
N GLU A 76 9.29 -23.03 -7.22
CA GLU A 76 10.38 -22.26 -7.82
C GLU A 76 11.44 -21.92 -6.78
N LEU A 77 11.01 -21.57 -5.56
CA LEU A 77 11.92 -21.23 -4.46
C LEU A 77 12.84 -22.40 -4.07
N PHE A 78 12.32 -23.62 -4.01
CA PHE A 78 13.10 -24.82 -3.67
C PHE A 78 14.02 -25.32 -4.79
N LYS A 79 13.84 -24.83 -6.03
CA LYS A 79 14.77 -25.11 -7.13
C LYS A 79 15.97 -24.15 -7.15
N MET A 80 15.91 -23.07 -6.38
CA MET A 80 16.97 -22.07 -6.31
C MET A 80 18.05 -22.48 -5.31
N GLU A 81 19.24 -21.92 -5.49
CA GLU A 81 20.27 -21.98 -4.46
C GLU A 81 19.76 -21.32 -3.18
N LEU A 82 20.15 -21.86 -2.02
CA LEU A 82 19.65 -21.43 -0.72
C LEU A 82 19.78 -19.91 -0.55
N GLU A 83 20.93 -19.34 -0.89
CA GLU A 83 21.20 -17.91 -0.77
C GLU A 83 20.24 -17.06 -1.65
N GLU A 84 20.00 -17.49 -2.89
CA GLU A 84 19.07 -16.80 -3.81
C GLU A 84 17.62 -16.88 -3.31
N GLY A 85 17.20 -18.04 -2.81
CA GLY A 85 15.87 -18.22 -2.23
C GLY A 85 15.63 -17.31 -1.02
N MET A 86 16.62 -17.22 -0.12
CA MET A 86 16.57 -16.36 1.05
C MET A 86 16.51 -14.88 0.67
N ASP A 87 17.26 -14.46 -0.34
CA ASP A 87 17.23 -13.07 -0.83
C ASP A 87 15.87 -12.70 -1.43
N ARG A 88 15.18 -13.63 -2.11
CA ARG A 88 13.80 -13.41 -2.55
C ARG A 88 12.84 -13.23 -1.38
N VAL A 89 12.94 -14.08 -0.36
CA VAL A 89 12.08 -13.96 0.85
C VAL A 89 12.30 -12.61 1.54
N ARG A 90 13.56 -12.21 1.72
CA ARG A 90 13.93 -10.89 2.27
C ARG A 90 13.36 -9.74 1.43
N LYS A 91 13.45 -9.85 0.10
CA LYS A 91 12.90 -8.81 -0.79
C LYS A 91 11.39 -8.69 -0.64
N ALA A 92 10.67 -9.80 -0.45
CA ALA A 92 9.24 -9.74 -0.20
C ALA A 92 8.88 -9.10 1.15
N ILE A 93 9.61 -9.44 2.20
CA ILE A 93 9.49 -8.78 3.51
C ILE A 93 9.72 -7.27 3.36
N GLN A 94 10.75 -6.86 2.62
CA GLN A 94 11.07 -5.46 2.37
C GLN A 94 9.92 -4.71 1.68
N VAL A 95 9.30 -5.29 0.65
CA VAL A 95 8.16 -4.68 -0.06
C VAL A 95 6.97 -4.49 0.87
N PHE A 96 6.59 -5.52 1.64
CA PHE A 96 5.49 -5.42 2.61
C PHE A 96 5.78 -4.39 3.70
N TRP A 97 7.02 -4.37 4.20
CA TRP A 97 7.45 -3.39 5.19
C TRP A 97 7.41 -1.96 4.65
N ALA A 98 7.86 -1.74 3.42
CA ALA A 98 7.79 -0.44 2.76
C ALA A 98 6.33 0.05 2.63
N PHE A 99 5.40 -0.87 2.32
CA PHE A 99 3.96 -0.57 2.26
C PHE A 99 3.42 -0.10 3.62
N LYS A 100 3.65 -0.88 4.68
CA LYS A 100 3.21 -0.53 6.05
C LYS A 100 3.86 0.76 6.55
N ARG A 101 5.16 0.95 6.29
CA ARG A 101 5.90 2.16 6.69
C ARG A 101 5.34 3.39 5.99
N SER A 102 5.09 3.30 4.68
CA SER A 102 4.54 4.43 3.92
C SER A 102 3.14 4.80 4.38
N PHE A 103 2.30 3.81 4.73
CA PHE A 103 1.00 4.06 5.37
C PHE A 103 1.14 4.91 6.63
N GLN A 104 1.99 4.50 7.58
CA GLN A 104 2.17 5.24 8.83
C GLN A 104 2.72 6.65 8.59
N GLN A 105 3.74 6.78 7.73
CA GLN A 105 4.32 8.08 7.39
C GLN A 105 3.30 9.05 6.79
N HIS A 106 2.35 8.56 6.01
CA HIS A 106 1.30 9.40 5.43
C HIS A 106 0.18 9.68 6.42
N ARG A 107 -0.18 8.70 7.25
CA ARG A 107 -1.11 8.86 8.36
C ARG A 107 -0.66 9.97 9.32
N ASP A 108 0.61 9.96 9.71
CA ASP A 108 1.19 10.96 10.63
C ASP A 108 1.23 12.37 10.01
N LYS A 109 1.25 12.46 8.68
CA LYS A 109 1.20 13.72 7.93
C LYS A 109 -0.22 14.26 7.76
N LEU A 110 -1.26 13.48 8.03
CA LEU A 110 -2.67 13.90 7.97
C LEU A 110 -3.09 14.66 9.24
N ILE A 111 -2.33 15.70 9.56
CA ILE A 111 -2.58 16.62 10.68
C ILE A 111 -2.90 18.02 10.17
N PRO A 112 -3.58 18.87 10.97
CA PRO A 112 -3.98 20.22 10.54
C PRO A 112 -2.80 21.13 10.12
N THR A 113 -1.59 20.88 10.62
CA THR A 113 -0.36 21.60 10.28
C THR A 113 0.50 20.87 9.24
N GLY A 114 -0.01 19.78 8.68
CA GLY A 114 0.72 18.88 7.79
C GLY A 114 0.77 19.36 6.34
N PRO A 115 1.52 18.66 5.47
CA PRO A 115 1.71 19.03 4.06
C PRO A 115 0.42 18.95 3.22
N TYR A 116 -0.62 18.30 3.74
CA TYR A 116 -1.92 18.16 3.09
C TYR A 116 -2.95 19.20 3.57
N SER A 117 -2.54 20.13 4.44
CA SER A 117 -3.40 21.18 4.98
C SER A 117 -3.74 22.23 3.93
N ARG A 118 -4.96 22.77 4.01
CA ARG A 118 -5.44 23.86 3.15
C ARG A 118 -6.10 24.95 3.99
N PRO A 119 -5.93 26.24 3.62
CA PRO A 119 -6.64 27.33 4.26
C PRO A 119 -8.16 27.09 4.21
N GLY A 120 -8.82 27.08 5.37
CA GLY A 120 -10.27 26.94 5.48
C GLY A 120 -10.82 25.51 5.46
N LEU A 121 -9.98 24.47 5.33
CA LEU A 121 -10.43 23.07 5.39
C LEU A 121 -9.68 22.29 6.48
N MET A 122 -10.42 21.69 7.40
CA MET A 122 -9.85 20.87 8.47
C MET A 122 -9.46 19.48 7.93
N VAL A 123 -8.16 19.16 7.98
CA VAL A 123 -7.66 17.81 7.64
C VAL A 123 -8.10 16.84 8.73
N LYS A 124 -8.83 15.81 8.32
CA LYS A 124 -9.18 14.69 9.20
C LYS A 124 -8.08 13.64 9.15
N PRO A 125 -7.65 13.07 10.28
CA PRO A 125 -6.75 11.93 10.26
C PRO A 125 -7.47 10.68 9.75
N TRP A 126 -6.71 9.64 9.39
CA TRP A 126 -7.25 8.30 9.23
C TRP A 126 -7.55 7.69 10.60
N ASP A 127 -8.84 7.64 10.95
CA ASP A 127 -9.36 7.26 12.27
C ASP A 127 -9.73 5.78 12.40
N PHE A 128 -9.25 4.92 11.50
CA PHE A 128 -9.50 3.48 11.52
C PHE A 128 -8.33 2.68 12.11
N SER A 129 -8.60 1.46 12.58
CA SER A 129 -7.56 0.52 13.01
C SER A 129 -6.77 0.00 11.79
N SER A 130 -5.45 0.00 11.91
CA SER A 130 -4.56 -0.57 10.89
C SER A 130 -4.80 -2.07 10.68
N GLU A 131 -5.29 -2.78 11.70
CA GLU A 131 -5.59 -4.21 11.61
C GLU A 131 -6.63 -4.54 10.54
N LEU A 132 -7.60 -3.63 10.30
CA LEU A 132 -8.63 -3.81 9.27
C LEU A 132 -8.05 -3.94 7.85
N VAL A 133 -6.87 -3.39 7.64
CA VAL A 133 -6.18 -3.35 6.34
C VAL A 133 -5.06 -4.39 6.30
N PHE A 134 -4.24 -4.45 7.36
CA PHE A 134 -2.95 -5.15 7.32
C PHE A 134 -2.97 -6.57 7.88
N HIS A 135 -4.06 -7.04 8.51
CA HIS A 135 -4.10 -8.36 9.16
C HIS A 135 -3.56 -9.50 8.27
N ARG A 136 -3.96 -9.55 7.00
CA ARG A 136 -3.48 -10.58 6.06
C ARG A 136 -1.99 -10.44 5.73
N ILE A 137 -1.50 -9.21 5.56
CA ILE A 137 -0.07 -8.94 5.32
C ILE A 137 0.73 -9.35 6.55
N ASP A 138 0.24 -9.06 7.74
CA ASP A 138 0.90 -9.38 9.01
C ASP A 138 1.08 -10.90 9.16
N CYS A 139 0.02 -11.68 8.94
CA CYS A 139 0.12 -13.14 8.95
C CYS A 139 1.11 -13.70 7.91
N ILE A 140 1.20 -13.09 6.72
CA ILE A 140 2.17 -13.50 5.70
C ILE A 140 3.59 -13.14 6.13
N MET A 141 3.81 -11.92 6.63
CA MET A 141 5.11 -11.48 7.11
C MET A 141 5.61 -12.37 8.25
N GLU A 142 4.77 -12.73 9.21
CA GLU A 142 5.12 -13.66 10.29
C GLU A 142 5.62 -15.00 9.74
N ARG A 143 4.90 -15.57 8.76
CA ARG A 143 5.30 -16.81 8.10
C ARG A 143 6.63 -16.68 7.35
N LEU A 144 6.87 -15.56 6.68
CA LEU A 144 8.13 -15.32 5.98
C LEU A 144 9.31 -15.16 6.95
N HIS A 145 9.11 -14.54 8.12
CA HIS A 145 10.14 -14.40 9.14
C HIS A 145 10.47 -15.72 9.86
N MET A 146 9.56 -16.71 9.83
CA MET A 146 9.89 -18.06 10.32
C MET A 146 10.79 -18.84 9.35
N ILE A 147 10.86 -18.41 8.09
CA ILE A 147 11.66 -19.05 7.03
C ILE A 147 13.02 -18.37 6.88
N GLU A 148 13.11 -17.06 7.18
CA GLU A 148 14.39 -16.33 7.34
C GLU A 148 15.26 -16.91 8.46
#